data_AF-A0ABC8UL59-F1
#
_entry.id   AF-A0ABC8UL59-F1
#
_cell.length_a   1.000
_cell.length_b   1.000
_cell.length_c   1.000
_cell.angle_alpha   90.00
_cell.angle_beta   90.00
_cell.angle_gamma   90.00
#
_symmetry.space_group_name_H-M   'P 1'
#
loop_
_entity.id
_entity.type
_entity.pdbx_description
1 polymer ?
#
loop_
_entity_poly.entity_id
_entity_poly.type
_entity_poly.pdbx_seq_one_letter_code
_entity_poly.pdbx_strand_id
1 'polypeptide(L)'
;MQFNSFHPSPITRKEIELQAVEVPSVIILGKPFLVRLNLMNQTDRILGPFEVWLSESDLDDAKAVLVNGLQTMALVQVESFSSSEFQLNLIATKLGVQKITGITLFDMREKRTYGSLLDLEIFVASD
;
A
#
# COMPACT_ATOMS: atom_id res chain seq x y z
N MET A 1 4.89 -43.99 -23.02
CA MET A 1 4.42 -42.60 -23.09
C MET A 1 4.18 -42.13 -21.66
N GLN A 2 5.08 -41.32 -21.11
CA GLN A 2 4.98 -40.81 -19.74
C GLN A 2 4.27 -39.45 -19.83
N PHE A 3 3.08 -39.31 -19.24
CA PHE A 3 2.43 -38.01 -19.10
C PHE A 3 3.15 -37.25 -17.99
N ASN A 4 3.80 -36.13 -18.32
CA ASN A 4 4.29 -35.19 -17.33
C ASN A 4 3.08 -34.56 -16.62
N SER A 5 2.88 -34.92 -15.36
CA SER A 5 1.95 -34.25 -14.46
C SER A 5 2.50 -32.86 -14.11
N PHE A 6 1.95 -31.83 -14.77
CA PHE A 6 2.09 -30.44 -14.35
C PHE A 6 1.43 -30.33 -12.98
N HIS A 7 2.22 -30.08 -11.93
CA HIS A 7 1.69 -29.66 -10.65
C HIS A 7 1.47 -28.15 -10.78
N PRO A 8 0.22 -27.64 -10.84
CA PRO A 8 0.01 -26.24 -10.56
C PRO A 8 0.44 -26.05 -9.10
N SER A 9 1.54 -25.32 -8.89
CA SER A 9 1.85 -24.78 -7.57
C SER A 9 0.58 -24.12 -7.05
N PRO A 10 0.17 -24.34 -5.78
CA PRO A 10 -0.98 -23.64 -5.23
C PRO A 10 -0.67 -22.15 -5.36
N ILE A 11 -1.37 -21.48 -6.27
CA ILE A 11 -1.35 -20.03 -6.33
C ILE A 11 -2.03 -19.62 -5.03
N THR A 12 -1.24 -19.33 -4.00
CA THR A 12 -1.74 -18.65 -2.81
C THR A 12 -2.30 -17.32 -3.28
N ARG A 13 -3.60 -17.28 -3.59
CA ARG A 13 -4.32 -16.05 -3.91
C ARG A 13 -4.11 -15.12 -2.73
N LYS A 14 -3.64 -13.90 -3.02
CA LYS A 14 -3.49 -12.88 -2.00
C LYS A 14 -4.91 -12.49 -1.56
N GLU A 15 -5.29 -12.85 -0.32
CA GLU A 15 -6.65 -12.60 0.20
C GLU A 15 -7.06 -11.12 0.10
N ILE A 16 -6.08 -10.25 0.31
CA ILE A 16 -6.21 -8.80 0.23
C ILE A 16 -5.17 -8.26 -0.75
N GLU A 17 -5.62 -7.36 -1.62
CA GLU A 17 -4.77 -6.65 -2.55
C GLU A 17 -4.89 -5.14 -2.32
N LEU A 18 -3.75 -4.45 -2.36
CA LEU A 18 -3.67 -3.00 -2.26
C LEU A 18 -3.05 -2.49 -3.55
N GLN A 19 -3.68 -1.49 -4.18
CA GLN A 19 -3.20 -0.90 -5.44
C GLN A 19 -3.24 0.62 -5.38
N ALA A 20 -2.32 1.29 -6.09
CA ALA A 20 -2.39 2.72 -6.32
C ALA A 20 -3.29 3.02 -7.51
N VAL A 21 -4.34 3.81 -7.27
CA VAL A 21 -5.28 4.28 -8.29
C VAL A 21 -4.79 5.58 -8.89
N GLU A 22 -4.27 6.48 -8.05
CA GLU A 22 -3.81 7.78 -8.49
C GLU A 22 -2.65 8.29 -7.65
N VAL A 23 -1.64 8.79 -8.37
CA VAL A 23 -0.44 9.38 -7.83
C VAL A 23 -0.22 10.70 -8.56
N PRO A 24 -0.09 11.83 -7.84
CA PRO A 24 0.12 13.13 -8.46
C PRO A 24 1.39 13.13 -9.31
N SER A 25 1.29 13.64 -10.54
CA SER A 25 2.45 13.70 -11.46
C SER A 25 3.46 14.78 -11.07
N VAL A 26 3.03 15.79 -10.31
CA VAL A 26 3.88 16.86 -9.81
C VAL A 26 3.77 16.90 -8.30
N ILE A 27 4.86 16.55 -7.63
CA ILE A 27 4.98 16.62 -6.18
C ILE A 27 6.02 17.69 -5.87
N ILE A 28 5.63 18.68 -5.05
CA ILE A 28 6.51 19.77 -4.66
C ILE A 28 7.07 19.48 -3.28
N LEU A 29 8.38 19.65 -3.13
CA LEU A 29 9.07 19.50 -1.85
C LEU A 29 8.38 20.31 -0.74
N GLY A 30 8.12 19.66 0.40
CA GLY A 30 7.50 20.28 1.57
C GLY A 30 6.01 20.59 1.44
N LYS A 31 5.38 20.35 0.28
CA LYS A 31 3.93 20.50 0.10
C LYS A 31 3.24 19.13 0.24
N PRO A 32 2.06 19.08 0.89
CA PRO A 32 1.29 17.85 1.00
C PRO A 32 0.72 17.42 -0.36
N PHE A 33 0.67 16.12 -0.58
CA PHE A 33 0.09 15.50 -1.76
C PHE A 33 -0.68 14.23 -1.39
N LEU A 34 -1.73 13.93 -2.16
CA LEU A 34 -2.62 12.80 -1.89
C LEU A 34 -2.34 11.65 -2.84
N VAL A 35 -2.20 10.44 -2.31
CA VAL A 35 -2.17 9.20 -3.09
C VAL A 35 -3.48 8.46 -2.88
N ARG A 36 -4.21 8.17 -3.96
CA ARG A 36 -5.43 7.35 -3.90
C ARG A 36 -5.05 5.87 -4.00
N LEU A 37 -5.51 5.09 -3.04
CA LEU A 37 -5.30 3.65 -2.96
C LEU A 37 -6.64 2.93 -3.02
N ASN A 38 -6.64 1.73 -3.62
CA ASN A 38 -7.77 0.82 -3.62
C ASN A 38 -7.40 -0.47 -2.88
N LEU A 39 -8.23 -0.81 -1.90
CA LEU A 39 -8.15 -2.03 -1.11
C LEU A 39 -9.17 -3.03 -1.65
N MET A 40 -8.72 -4.17 -2.16
CA MET A 40 -9.57 -5.20 -2.76
C MET A 40 -9.58 -6.46 -1.90
N ASN A 41 -10.78 -6.93 -1.59
CA ASN A 41 -11.00 -8.22 -0.96
C ASN A 41 -11.19 -9.30 -2.02
N GLN A 42 -10.27 -10.26 -2.09
CA GLN A 42 -10.32 -11.38 -3.05
C GLN A 42 -10.98 -12.65 -2.48
N THR A 43 -11.66 -12.53 -1.32
CA THR A 43 -12.27 -13.64 -0.60
C THR A 43 -13.79 -13.53 -0.55
N ASP A 44 -14.46 -14.63 -0.19
CA ASP A 44 -15.91 -14.75 -0.01
C ASP A 44 -16.40 -14.33 1.39
N ARG A 45 -15.50 -13.78 2.21
CA ARG A 45 -15.78 -13.32 3.58
C ARG A 45 -15.58 -11.81 3.70
N ILE A 46 -16.23 -11.20 4.68
CA ILE A 46 -16.00 -9.80 5.06
C ILE A 46 -14.67 -9.72 5.84
N LEU A 47 -13.80 -8.79 5.48
CA LEU A 47 -12.50 -8.58 6.12
C LEU A 47 -12.38 -7.19 6.75
N GLY A 48 -11.51 -7.05 7.75
CA GLY A 48 -11.32 -5.82 8.51
C GLY A 48 -12.20 -5.72 9.77
N PRO A 49 -12.30 -4.52 10.39
CA PRO A 49 -11.73 -3.26 9.94
C PRO A 49 -10.20 -3.31 9.87
N PHE A 50 -9.64 -2.53 8.95
CA PHE A 50 -8.20 -2.50 8.72
C PHE A 50 -7.55 -1.29 9.36
N GLU A 51 -6.27 -1.43 9.61
CA GLU A 51 -5.40 -0.36 10.04
C GLU A 51 -4.24 -0.25 9.04
N VAL A 52 -4.00 0.95 8.51
CA VAL A 52 -2.93 1.22 7.55
C VAL A 52 -1.73 1.81 8.26
N TRP A 53 -0.58 1.20 8.04
CA TRP A 53 0.70 1.55 8.65
C TRP A 53 1.69 1.91 7.55
N LEU A 54 2.56 2.87 7.82
CA LEU A 54 3.72 3.14 7.00
C LEU A 54 4.95 2.75 7.82
N SER A 55 5.63 1.68 7.44
CA SER A 55 6.91 1.31 8.04
C SER A 55 7.90 2.43 7.76
N GLU A 56 8.46 3.02 8.82
CA GLU A 56 9.74 3.72 8.70
C GLU A 56 10.73 2.67 8.19
N SER A 57 11.11 2.78 6.92
CA SER A 57 12.19 1.94 6.39
C SER A 57 13.45 2.32 7.18
N ASP A 58 14.26 1.32 7.58
CA ASP A 58 15.51 1.54 8.30
C ASP A 58 16.25 2.75 7.70
N LEU A 59 16.53 3.71 8.58
CA LEU A 59 16.97 5.09 8.33
C LEU A 59 18.27 5.26 7.53
N ASP A 60 18.77 4.22 6.86
CA ASP A 60 19.99 4.22 6.05
C ASP A 60 19.76 4.35 4.54
N ASP A 61 18.54 4.11 4.02
CA ASP A 61 18.28 4.35 2.59
C ASP A 61 17.79 5.79 2.36
N ALA A 62 18.67 6.62 1.81
CA ALA A 62 18.52 8.06 1.67
C ALA A 62 17.38 8.53 0.72
N LYS A 63 16.39 7.68 0.41
CA LYS A 63 15.33 7.89 -0.60
C LYS A 63 13.90 7.89 -0.04
N ALA A 64 13.72 8.03 1.27
CA ALA A 64 12.39 8.04 1.88
C ALA A 64 11.68 9.40 1.73
N VAL A 65 10.41 9.33 1.32
CA VAL A 65 9.40 10.39 1.45
C VAL A 65 8.99 10.43 2.92
N LEU A 66 9.45 11.41 3.71
CA LEU A 66 9.00 11.50 5.11
C LEU A 66 7.57 12.01 5.19
N VAL A 67 6.68 11.11 5.60
CA VAL A 67 5.28 11.43 5.90
C VAL A 67 5.25 12.33 7.13
N ASN A 68 4.86 13.59 6.95
CA ASN A 68 4.48 14.42 8.08
C ASN A 68 3.06 13.97 8.51
N GLY A 69 2.98 12.89 9.28
CA GLY A 69 1.83 12.61 10.13
C GLY A 69 0.77 11.60 9.67
N LEU A 70 1.14 10.38 9.26
CA LEU A 70 0.21 9.25 9.41
C LEU A 70 0.91 8.02 9.99
N GLN A 71 0.77 7.85 11.30
CA GLN A 71 1.26 6.67 12.01
C GLN A 71 0.27 5.49 11.88
N THR A 72 -1.01 5.79 11.69
CA THR A 72 -2.09 4.80 11.72
C THR A 72 -3.36 5.37 11.10
N MET A 73 -4.01 4.67 10.16
CA MET A 73 -5.35 5.03 9.68
C MET A 73 -6.31 3.85 9.77
N ALA A 74 -7.45 4.02 10.43
CA ALA A 74 -8.51 3.02 10.46
C ALA A 74 -9.33 3.09 9.17
N LEU A 75 -9.53 1.92 8.55
CA LEU A 75 -10.39 1.70 7.40
C LEU A 75 -11.58 0.82 7.81
N VAL A 76 -12.69 1.04 7.13
CA VAL A 76 -13.90 0.24 7.30
C VAL A 76 -13.69 -1.20 6.82
N GLN A 77 -14.66 -2.05 7.15
CA GLN A 77 -14.74 -3.42 6.68
C GLN A 77 -14.90 -3.44 5.15
N VAL A 78 -14.30 -4.42 4.48
CA VAL A 78 -14.44 -4.62 3.03
C VAL A 78 -15.25 -5.88 2.77
N GLU A 79 -16.39 -5.72 2.10
CA GLU A 79 -17.30 -6.81 1.73
C GLU A 79 -16.62 -7.86 0.85
N SER A 80 -17.20 -9.07 0.80
CA SER A 80 -16.70 -10.17 -0.03
C SER A 80 -16.60 -9.77 -1.50
N PHE A 81 -15.47 -10.04 -2.15
CA PHE A 81 -15.22 -9.69 -3.56
C PHE A 81 -15.45 -8.21 -3.91
N SER A 82 -15.38 -7.32 -2.92
CA SER A 82 -15.55 -5.88 -3.09
C SER A 82 -14.24 -5.14 -2.93
N SER A 83 -14.27 -3.84 -3.23
CA SER A 83 -13.15 -2.93 -3.00
C SER A 83 -13.56 -1.68 -2.24
N SER A 84 -12.59 -1.01 -1.64
CA SER A 84 -12.76 0.28 -0.96
C SER A 84 -11.58 1.18 -1.26
N GLU A 85 -11.87 2.40 -1.67
CA GLU A 85 -10.85 3.42 -1.91
C GLU A 85 -10.58 4.25 -0.65
N PHE A 86 -9.33 4.70 -0.51
CA PHE A 86 -8.92 5.62 0.53
C PHE A 86 -7.74 6.48 0.07
N GLN A 87 -7.40 7.51 0.85
CA GLN A 87 -6.35 8.47 0.51
C GLN A 87 -5.28 8.51 1.59
N LEU A 88 -4.02 8.52 1.17
CA LEU A 88 -2.89 8.84 2.04
C LEU A 88 -2.43 10.26 1.74
N ASN A 89 -2.28 11.05 2.79
CA ASN A 89 -1.67 12.38 2.71
C ASN A 89 -0.19 12.29 3.07
N LEU A 90 0.67 12.63 2.12
CA LEU A 90 2.12 12.48 2.22
C LEU A 90 2.79 13.83 2.00
N ILE A 91 3.99 14.01 2.56
CA ILE A 91 4.83 15.17 2.28
C ILE A 91 6.18 14.66 1.78
N ALA A 92 6.67 15.21 0.69
CA ALA A 92 8.00 14.89 0.21
C ALA A 92 9.04 15.75 0.93
N THR A 93 10.12 15.14 1.41
CA THR A 93 11.19 15.82 2.16
C THR A 93 12.54 15.82 1.45
N LYS A 94 12.63 15.18 0.27
CA LYS A 94 13.81 15.18 -0.58
C LYS A 94 13.40 15.36 -2.03
N LEU A 95 14.26 16.04 -2.80
CA LEU A 95 14.09 16.29 -4.23
C LEU A 95 14.48 15.08 -5.07
N GLY A 96 13.99 15.04 -6.31
CA GLY A 96 14.34 14.04 -7.30
C GLY A 96 13.46 12.79 -7.23
N VAL A 97 13.99 11.68 -7.73
CA VAL A 97 13.28 10.39 -7.76
C VAL A 97 13.28 9.77 -6.37
N GLN A 98 12.08 9.55 -5.84
CA GLN A 98 11.81 9.04 -4.51
C GLN A 98 10.93 7.80 -4.57
N LYS A 99 10.88 7.03 -3.48
CA LYS A 99 10.00 5.86 -3.37
C LYS A 99 9.08 5.97 -2.17
N ILE A 100 7.81 5.59 -2.38
CA ILE A 100 6.85 5.32 -1.31
C ILE A 100 6.86 3.81 -1.11
N THR A 101 7.32 3.39 0.06
CA THR A 101 7.48 1.98 0.44
C THR A 101 6.81 1.75 1.80
N GLY A 102 6.71 0.49 2.21
CA GLY A 102 6.33 0.16 3.59
C GLY A 102 4.86 0.41 3.94
N ILE A 103 3.97 0.64 2.98
CA ILE A 103 2.51 0.71 3.25
C ILE A 103 2.02 -0.71 3.55
N THR A 104 1.63 -0.95 4.80
CA THR A 104 1.20 -2.25 5.32
C THR A 104 -0.22 -2.18 5.86
N LEU A 105 -0.94 -3.29 5.76
CA LEU A 105 -2.32 -3.41 6.23
C LEU A 105 -2.39 -4.40 7.39
N PHE A 106 -3.09 -4.01 8.45
CA PHE A 106 -3.34 -4.86 9.61
C PHE A 106 -4.84 -5.05 9.80
N ASP A 107 -5.29 -6.29 9.80
CA ASP A 107 -6.67 -6.62 10.13
C ASP A 107 -6.81 -6.65 11.67
N MET A 108 -7.62 -5.73 12.18
CA MET A 108 -7.80 -5.54 13.62
C MET A 108 -8.57 -6.69 14.27
N ARG A 109 -9.34 -7.45 13.48
CA ARG A 109 -10.20 -8.56 13.92
C ARG A 109 -9.43 -9.88 13.91
N GLU A 110 -8.75 -10.20 12.81
CA GLU A 110 -7.94 -11.42 12.68
C GLU A 110 -6.57 -11.28 13.35
N LYS A 111 -6.18 -10.06 13.74
CA LYS A 111 -4.84 -9.74 14.26
C LYS A 111 -3.74 -10.20 13.30
N ARG A 112 -3.98 -10.00 12.00
CA ARG A 112 -3.14 -10.48 10.91
C ARG A 112 -2.66 -9.32 10.05
N THR A 113 -1.37 -9.33 9.73
CA THR A 113 -0.77 -8.41 8.77
C THR A 113 -0.92 -8.96 7.36
N TYR A 114 -1.44 -8.13 6.46
CA TYR A 114 -1.51 -8.39 5.04
C TYR A 114 -0.36 -7.66 4.33
N GLY A 115 0.27 -8.34 3.37
CA GLY A 115 1.52 -7.89 2.74
C GLY A 115 1.41 -6.53 2.06
N SER A 116 2.52 -5.79 2.08
CA SER A 116 2.62 -4.39 1.68
C SER A 116 2.25 -4.10 0.22
N LEU A 117 1.90 -2.83 -0.06
CA LEU A 117 1.85 -2.31 -1.43
C LEU A 117 3.23 -2.46 -2.10
N LEU A 118 3.25 -2.64 -3.42
CA LEU A 118 4.46 -2.51 -4.22
C LEU A 118 5.05 -1.10 -4.08
N ASP A 119 6.37 -1.01 -4.10
CA ASP A 119 7.08 0.27 -4.07
C ASP A 119 6.63 1.17 -5.22
N LEU A 120 6.23 2.39 -4.88
CA LEU A 120 5.78 3.38 -5.86
C LEU A 120 6.85 4.45 -6.06
N GLU A 121 7.33 4.60 -7.28
CA GLU A 121 8.29 5.64 -7.65
C GLU A 121 7.59 6.96 -7.96
N ILE A 122 8.12 8.05 -7.42
CA ILE A 122 7.60 9.41 -7.61
C ILE A 122 8.74 10.39 -7.90
N PHE A 123 8.45 11.49 -8.57
CA PHE A 123 9.41 12.59 -8.76
C PHE A 123 9.01 13.82 -7.95
N VAL A 124 9.96 14.35 -7.18
CA VAL A 124 9.77 15.52 -6.33
C VAL A 124 10.55 16.69 -6.91
N ALA A 125 9.82 17.74 -7.29
CA ALA A 125 10.38 18.98 -7.80
C ALA A 125 10.54 20.02 -6.69
N SER A 126 11.39 21.00 -6.94
CA SER A 126 11.32 22.28 -6.24
C SER A 126 10.14 23.10 -6.78
N ASP A 127 9.70 24.10 -6.03
CA ASP A 127 8.72 25.08 -6.52
C ASP A 127 9.27 25.90 -7.70
#